data_AF-A0A7Y6IHY5-F1
#
_entry.id   AF-A0A7Y6IHY5-F1
#
_cell.length_a   1.000
_cell.length_b   1.000
_cell.length_c   1.000
_cell.angle_alpha   90.00
_cell.angle_beta   90.00
_cell.angle_gamma   90.00
#
_symmetry.space_group_name_H-M   'P 1'
#
loop_
_entity.id
_entity.type
_entity.pdbx_description
1 polymer ?
#
loop_
_entity_poly.entity_id
_entity_poly.type
_entity_poly.pdbx_seq_one_letter_code
_entity_poly.pdbx_strand_id
1 'polypeptide(L)'
;MSDFVPGIELSRAFYGEVVAPLVGSVPHSAALIGPGSEVLAFDTARSADHDWGPRVLVFAAAGEVEDVRARVVAGLPERFRGLPTVFGYHGVVRPGVVVAELGQWLTERLGFDPRGGMSPLDWLSSPWQVLAEVTRGEVFHDGLPDGLEAVRGVLRWYPRDLWRYVLACQWRRIAQEEPFPGRCGEVGDELGSAVVGARLAREVMRLALLLRRRYPPYAKWLGSALARMPGSVELGESLGRALAARSWREREVGLSAAYGRVAATQNRLGLAEELDVRVRAFHDRPFQVIGGDRFARALLEAVSDPVVRGLPLVGCVDQVADSVEVLMSPSRARAVAAAALGLVA
;
A
#
# COMPACT_ATOMS: atom_id res chain seq x y z
N MET A 1 -25.24 -20.21 -8.46
CA MET A 1 -24.91 -18.99 -7.68
C MET A 1 -23.69 -19.35 -6.86
N SER A 2 -22.61 -18.57 -6.87
CA SER A 2 -21.42 -18.96 -6.11
C SER A 2 -21.72 -18.81 -4.62
N ASP A 3 -21.47 -19.86 -3.82
CA ASP A 3 -21.52 -19.85 -2.35
C ASP A 3 -20.36 -19.04 -1.72
N PHE A 4 -19.91 -18.00 -2.42
CA PHE A 4 -18.79 -17.17 -1.98
C PHE A 4 -19.23 -16.22 -0.87
N VAL A 5 -18.51 -16.28 0.24
CA VAL A 5 -18.64 -15.35 1.37
C VAL A 5 -17.36 -14.52 1.41
N PRO A 6 -17.41 -13.19 1.58
CA PRO A 6 -16.19 -12.40 1.78
C PRO A 6 -15.36 -12.93 2.96
N GLY A 7 -14.06 -13.08 2.79
CA GLY A 7 -13.17 -13.69 3.79
C GLY A 7 -13.18 -12.96 5.13
N ILE A 8 -13.41 -11.63 5.10
CA ILE A 8 -13.56 -10.80 6.30
C ILE A 8 -14.82 -11.17 7.11
N GLU A 9 -15.94 -11.45 6.44
CA GLU A 9 -17.19 -11.84 7.09
C GLU A 9 -17.11 -13.25 7.66
N LEU A 10 -16.50 -14.17 6.89
CA LEU A 10 -16.22 -15.53 7.34
C LEU A 10 -15.34 -15.52 8.61
N SER A 11 -14.27 -14.72 8.60
CA SER A 11 -13.33 -14.62 9.71
C SER A 11 -13.92 -13.94 10.94
N ARG A 12 -14.78 -12.91 10.76
CA ARG A 12 -15.53 -12.29 11.86
C ARG A 12 -16.44 -13.30 12.56
N ALA A 13 -17.19 -14.07 11.78
CA ALA A 13 -18.04 -15.12 12.32
C ALA A 13 -17.23 -16.22 13.02
N PHE A 14 -16.14 -16.66 12.39
CA PHE A 14 -15.25 -17.67 12.96
C PHE A 14 -14.63 -17.22 14.28
N TYR A 15 -14.23 -15.94 14.38
CA TYR A 15 -13.76 -15.37 15.63
C TYR A 15 -14.83 -15.44 16.72
N GLY A 16 -16.03 -14.91 16.46
CA GLY A 16 -17.09 -14.84 17.46
C GLY A 16 -17.64 -16.20 17.89
N GLU A 17 -17.80 -17.14 16.94
CA GLU A 17 -18.45 -18.43 17.18
C GLU A 17 -17.47 -19.50 17.70
N VAL A 18 -16.18 -19.41 17.35
CA VAL A 18 -15.20 -20.47 17.65
C VAL A 18 -14.01 -19.94 18.44
N VAL A 19 -13.30 -18.92 17.93
CA VAL A 19 -12.00 -18.53 18.49
C VAL A 19 -12.13 -17.83 19.84
N ALA A 20 -13.04 -16.85 19.97
CA ALA A 20 -13.21 -16.09 21.21
C ALA A 20 -13.57 -16.99 22.42
N PRO A 21 -14.50 -17.97 22.30
CA PRO A 21 -14.73 -18.96 23.36
C PRO A 21 -13.49 -19.76 23.77
N LEU A 22 -12.60 -20.10 22.82
CA LEU A 22 -11.38 -20.87 23.09
C LEU A 22 -10.27 -20.03 23.75
N VAL A 23 -10.23 -18.72 23.47
CA VAL A 23 -9.33 -17.78 24.17
C VAL A 23 -9.79 -17.58 25.62
N GLY A 24 -11.11 -17.58 25.86
CA GLY A 24 -11.69 -17.46 27.18
C GLY A 24 -11.54 -16.06 27.77
N SER A 25 -11.22 -15.97 29.07
CA SER A 25 -11.11 -14.69 29.79
C SER A 25 -9.73 -14.01 29.67
N VAL A 26 -8.82 -14.56 28.86
CA VAL A 26 -7.48 -13.96 28.68
C VAL A 26 -7.62 -12.63 27.91
N PRO A 27 -7.07 -11.51 28.43
CA PRO A 27 -6.99 -10.27 27.68
C PRO A 27 -6.25 -10.47 26.36
N HIS A 28 -6.88 -10.10 25.25
CA HIS A 28 -6.34 -10.31 23.92
C HIS A 28 -6.86 -9.28 22.93
N SER A 29 -6.22 -9.22 21.77
CA SER A 29 -6.77 -8.56 20.58
C SER A 29 -6.92 -9.60 19.47
N ALA A 30 -7.93 -9.45 18.62
CA ALA A 30 -8.19 -10.39 17.53
C ALA A 30 -8.55 -9.64 16.24
N ALA A 31 -7.99 -10.08 15.12
CA ALA A 31 -8.16 -9.40 13.85
C ALA A 31 -7.95 -10.33 12.65
N LEU A 32 -8.42 -9.88 11.48
CA LEU A 32 -7.93 -10.36 10.19
C LEU A 32 -7.13 -9.24 9.52
N ILE A 33 -5.80 -9.35 9.59
CA ILE A 33 -4.81 -8.43 9.00
C ILE A 33 -3.61 -9.23 8.46
N GLY A 34 -2.67 -8.55 7.81
CA GLY A 34 -1.52 -9.19 7.17
C GLY A 34 -1.81 -9.56 5.71
N PRO A 35 -1.14 -10.59 5.16
CA PRO A 35 -1.33 -10.96 3.76
C PRO A 35 -2.72 -11.56 3.52
N GLY A 36 -3.29 -11.28 2.36
CA GLY A 36 -4.58 -11.81 1.92
C GLY A 36 -5.34 -10.81 1.07
N SER A 37 -6.09 -11.32 0.09
CA SER A 37 -6.93 -10.49 -0.77
C SER A 37 -8.12 -9.88 -0.01
N GLU A 38 -8.66 -10.62 0.95
CA GLU A 38 -9.78 -10.27 1.81
C GLU A 38 -9.45 -9.13 2.78
N VAL A 39 -8.18 -8.98 3.17
CA VAL A 39 -7.71 -7.87 4.04
C VAL A 39 -7.91 -6.52 3.34
N LEU A 40 -7.78 -6.48 2.02
CA LEU A 40 -8.02 -5.30 1.19
C LEU A 40 -9.41 -5.31 0.50
N ALA A 41 -10.25 -6.30 0.83
CA ALA A 41 -11.54 -6.58 0.20
C ALA A 41 -11.47 -6.80 -1.32
N PHE A 42 -10.35 -7.34 -1.82
CA PHE A 42 -10.16 -7.71 -3.23
C PHE A 42 -10.36 -9.21 -3.49
N ASP A 43 -10.82 -9.95 -2.49
CA ASP A 43 -11.11 -11.37 -2.61
C ASP A 43 -12.28 -11.63 -3.57
N THR A 44 -12.19 -12.77 -4.24
CA THR A 44 -13.19 -13.29 -5.15
C THR A 44 -13.28 -14.79 -4.93
N ALA A 45 -14.31 -15.44 -5.48
CA ALA A 45 -14.41 -16.90 -5.45
C ALA A 45 -13.14 -17.61 -5.97
N ARG A 46 -12.41 -17.00 -6.92
CA ARG A 46 -11.16 -17.56 -7.45
C ARG A 46 -10.00 -17.50 -6.45
N SER A 47 -9.91 -16.46 -5.62
CA SER A 47 -8.79 -16.30 -4.68
C SER A 47 -8.99 -17.09 -3.38
N ALA A 48 -10.08 -17.85 -3.26
CA ALA A 48 -10.34 -18.75 -2.14
C ALA A 48 -9.40 -19.97 -2.11
N ASP A 49 -8.55 -20.13 -3.12
CA ASP A 49 -7.57 -21.21 -3.26
C ASP A 49 -6.20 -20.91 -2.60
N HIS A 50 -5.94 -19.67 -2.18
CA HIS A 50 -4.68 -19.25 -1.58
C HIS A 50 -4.88 -18.21 -0.46
N ASP A 51 -4.31 -18.46 0.73
CA ASP A 51 -4.35 -17.53 1.87
C ASP A 51 -5.75 -16.94 2.11
N TRP A 52 -6.77 -17.79 2.09
CA TRP A 52 -8.18 -17.43 2.29
C TRP A 52 -8.88 -18.55 3.06
N GLY A 53 -9.81 -18.18 3.95
CA GLY A 53 -10.56 -19.13 4.76
C GLY A 53 -10.94 -18.56 6.13
N PRO A 54 -11.37 -19.41 7.08
CA PRO A 54 -11.62 -18.99 8.45
C PRO A 54 -10.28 -18.65 9.14
N ARG A 55 -9.91 -17.37 9.12
CA ARG A 55 -8.59 -16.88 9.53
C ARG A 55 -8.69 -15.86 10.65
N VAL A 56 -7.91 -16.03 11.71
CA VAL A 56 -7.85 -15.05 12.81
C VAL A 56 -6.42 -14.94 13.33
N LEU A 57 -5.92 -13.72 13.48
CA LEU A 57 -4.76 -13.43 14.33
C LEU A 57 -5.26 -13.08 15.72
N VAL A 58 -4.76 -13.77 16.74
CA VAL A 58 -4.99 -13.48 18.15
C VAL A 58 -3.67 -13.01 18.76
N PHE A 59 -3.71 -11.84 19.39
CA PHE A 59 -2.60 -11.27 20.14
C PHE A 59 -2.85 -11.40 21.63
N ALA A 60 -1.89 -11.95 22.35
CA ALA A 60 -1.93 -12.08 23.82
C ALA A 60 -0.61 -11.60 24.44
N ALA A 61 -0.60 -11.39 25.75
CA ALA A 61 0.63 -11.11 26.48
C ALA A 61 1.63 -12.27 26.31
N ALA A 62 2.94 -11.98 26.28
CA ALA A 62 3.98 -12.98 25.99
C ALA A 62 3.89 -14.26 26.84
N GLY A 63 3.55 -14.12 28.13
CA GLY A 63 3.38 -15.27 29.03
C GLY A 63 2.13 -16.12 28.79
N GLU A 64 1.15 -15.62 28.04
CA GLU A 64 -0.13 -16.29 27.76
C GLU A 64 -0.17 -16.92 26.36
N VAL A 65 0.78 -16.57 25.47
CA VAL A 65 0.75 -16.96 24.04
C VAL A 65 0.67 -18.48 23.87
N GLU A 66 1.52 -19.24 24.56
CA GLU A 66 1.60 -20.70 24.37
C GLU A 66 0.38 -21.42 24.96
N ASP A 67 -0.14 -20.97 26.10
CA ASP A 67 -1.35 -21.53 26.70
C ASP A 67 -2.59 -21.25 25.84
N VAL A 68 -2.74 -20.02 25.34
CA VAL A 68 -3.82 -19.66 24.41
C VAL A 68 -3.68 -20.44 23.11
N ARG A 69 -2.46 -20.56 22.55
CA ARG A 69 -2.19 -21.36 21.34
C ARG A 69 -2.61 -22.82 21.54
N ALA A 70 -2.22 -23.44 22.65
CA ALA A 70 -2.54 -24.83 22.94
C ALA A 70 -4.06 -25.04 23.05
N ARG A 71 -4.78 -24.16 23.78
CA ARG A 71 -6.24 -24.23 23.90
C ARG A 71 -6.95 -24.07 22.57
N VAL A 72 -6.53 -23.08 21.77
CA VAL A 72 -7.10 -22.85 20.44
C VAL A 72 -6.87 -24.07 19.56
N VAL A 73 -5.64 -24.56 19.43
CA VAL A 73 -5.32 -25.71 18.57
C VAL A 73 -6.11 -26.96 18.97
N ALA A 74 -6.24 -27.23 20.28
CA ALA A 74 -6.99 -28.38 20.77
C ALA A 74 -8.51 -28.25 20.55
N GLY A 75 -9.04 -27.03 20.51
CA GLY A 75 -10.48 -26.75 20.40
C GLY A 75 -10.97 -26.40 19.01
N LEU A 76 -10.09 -26.23 18.02
CA LEU A 76 -10.50 -25.92 16.66
C LEU A 76 -11.31 -27.08 16.04
N PRO A 77 -12.51 -26.82 15.50
CA PRO A 77 -13.26 -27.84 14.77
C PRO A 77 -12.55 -28.13 13.45
N GLU A 78 -12.68 -29.33 12.91
CA GLU A 78 -12.08 -29.67 11.60
C GLU A 78 -12.56 -28.72 10.49
N ARG A 79 -13.84 -28.31 10.54
CA ARG A 79 -14.47 -27.43 9.57
C ARG A 79 -15.31 -26.35 10.24
N PHE A 80 -15.34 -25.16 9.65
CA PHE A 80 -16.26 -24.07 9.97
C PHE A 80 -17.04 -23.68 8.72
N ARG A 81 -18.37 -23.76 8.79
CA ARG A 81 -19.28 -23.48 7.65
C ARG A 81 -18.89 -24.22 6.36
N GLY A 82 -18.49 -25.47 6.52
CA GLY A 82 -18.08 -26.32 5.40
C GLY A 82 -16.67 -26.06 4.87
N LEU A 83 -15.88 -25.16 5.48
CA LEU A 83 -14.49 -24.87 5.10
C LEU A 83 -13.51 -25.40 6.14
N PRO A 84 -12.32 -25.91 5.75
CA PRO A 84 -11.34 -26.39 6.72
C PRO A 84 -10.80 -25.25 7.59
N THR A 85 -10.59 -25.51 8.88
CA THR A 85 -9.93 -24.55 9.81
C THR A 85 -8.42 -24.71 9.85
N VAL A 86 -7.91 -25.82 9.32
CA VAL A 86 -6.49 -26.12 9.12
C VAL A 86 -6.30 -26.38 7.64
N PHE A 87 -5.50 -25.58 6.97
CA PHE A 87 -5.34 -25.65 5.52
C PHE A 87 -3.88 -25.49 5.09
N GLY A 88 -3.57 -26.13 3.97
CA GLY A 88 -2.24 -26.14 3.36
C GLY A 88 -2.03 -24.95 2.45
N TYR A 89 -0.87 -24.31 2.56
CA TYR A 89 -0.41 -23.29 1.63
C TYR A 89 1.08 -23.51 1.33
N HIS A 90 1.45 -23.58 0.05
CA HIS A 90 2.81 -23.93 -0.41
C HIS A 90 3.41 -25.17 0.28
N GLY A 91 2.59 -26.21 0.50
CA GLY A 91 3.02 -27.44 1.15
C GLY A 91 3.12 -27.37 2.68
N VAL A 92 2.82 -26.22 3.29
CA VAL A 92 2.79 -26.04 4.74
C VAL A 92 1.34 -26.05 5.23
N VAL A 93 0.99 -27.05 6.03
CA VAL A 93 -0.32 -27.14 6.68
C VAL A 93 -0.28 -26.34 7.98
N ARG A 94 -1.19 -25.37 8.13
CA ARG A 94 -1.27 -24.53 9.32
C ARG A 94 -2.71 -24.28 9.74
N PRO A 95 -2.98 -24.09 11.05
CA PRO A 95 -4.26 -23.58 11.50
C PRO A 95 -4.52 -22.18 10.91
N GLY A 96 -5.77 -21.89 10.60
CA GLY A 96 -6.24 -20.56 10.23
C GLY A 96 -6.16 -19.56 11.37
N VAL A 97 -5.99 -20.04 12.61
CA VAL A 97 -5.75 -19.21 13.78
C VAL A 97 -4.26 -19.16 14.12
N VAL A 98 -3.70 -17.96 14.21
CA VAL A 98 -2.34 -17.73 14.70
C VAL A 98 -2.43 -16.97 16.02
N VAL A 99 -1.75 -17.47 17.04
CA VAL A 99 -1.59 -16.79 18.33
C VAL A 99 -0.16 -16.27 18.43
N ALA A 100 0.00 -14.99 18.75
CA ALA A 100 1.30 -14.32 18.83
C ALA A 100 1.32 -13.21 19.90
N GLU A 101 2.50 -12.75 20.26
CA GLU A 101 2.65 -11.45 20.93
C GLU A 101 2.66 -10.34 19.88
N LEU A 102 2.00 -9.22 20.17
CA LEU A 102 1.77 -8.14 19.19
C LEU A 102 3.09 -7.50 18.70
N GLY A 103 4.01 -7.19 19.62
CA GLY A 103 5.31 -6.60 19.31
C GLY A 103 6.20 -7.49 18.45
N GLN A 104 6.26 -8.78 18.77
CA GLN A 104 6.98 -9.77 17.99
C GLN A 104 6.39 -9.84 16.57
N TRP A 105 5.06 -9.93 16.44
CA TRP A 105 4.41 -9.96 15.13
C TRP A 105 4.67 -8.68 14.33
N LEU A 106 4.62 -7.51 14.97
CA LEU A 106 4.93 -6.24 14.31
C LEU A 106 6.39 -6.18 13.85
N THR A 107 7.32 -6.62 14.69
CA THR A 107 8.75 -6.67 14.35
C THR A 107 9.01 -7.64 13.20
N GLU A 108 8.35 -8.79 13.17
CA GLU A 108 8.43 -9.73 12.05
C GLU A 108 7.87 -9.14 10.74
N ARG A 109 6.83 -8.30 10.81
CA ARG A 109 6.18 -7.71 9.64
C ARG A 109 6.85 -6.44 9.12
N LEU A 110 7.30 -5.57 10.02
CA LEU A 110 7.82 -4.23 9.72
C LEU A 110 9.34 -4.14 9.87
N GLY A 111 9.96 -5.08 10.59
CA GLY A 111 11.37 -5.01 10.98
C GLY A 111 11.63 -4.18 12.25
N PHE A 112 10.59 -3.62 12.87
CA PHE A 112 10.64 -2.82 14.09
C PHE A 112 9.27 -2.79 14.78
N ASP A 113 9.22 -2.31 16.03
CA ASP A 113 7.97 -2.10 16.76
C ASP A 113 7.53 -0.61 16.69
N PRO A 114 6.44 -0.27 15.99
CA PRO A 114 5.99 1.11 15.81
C PRO A 114 5.47 1.76 17.11
N ARG A 115 5.20 0.98 18.17
CA ARG A 115 4.73 1.51 19.47
C ARG A 115 5.78 2.36 20.16
N GLY A 116 7.07 2.11 19.89
CA GLY A 116 8.18 2.93 20.38
C GLY A 116 8.37 4.26 19.66
N GLY A 117 7.52 4.58 18.68
CA GLY A 117 7.71 5.68 17.75
C GLY A 117 8.41 5.24 16.47
N MET A 118 8.32 6.06 15.42
CA MET A 118 8.86 5.74 14.10
C MET A 118 9.79 6.85 13.61
N SER A 119 11.02 6.45 13.25
CA SER A 119 11.97 7.30 12.55
C SER A 119 11.58 7.49 11.08
N PRO A 120 12.19 8.48 10.37
CA PRO A 120 12.07 8.59 8.92
C PRO A 120 12.45 7.31 8.19
N LEU A 121 13.49 6.60 8.63
CA LEU A 121 13.89 5.34 8.00
C LEU A 121 12.82 4.27 8.17
N ASP A 122 12.19 4.15 9.34
CA ASP A 122 11.12 3.18 9.59
C ASP A 122 9.94 3.41 8.63
N TRP A 123 9.52 4.67 8.48
CA TRP A 123 8.47 5.05 7.54
C TRP A 123 8.83 4.80 6.07
N LEU A 124 10.06 5.13 5.67
CA LEU A 124 10.48 5.07 4.27
C LEU A 124 10.97 3.68 3.85
N SER A 125 11.30 2.81 4.80
CA SER A 125 11.62 1.40 4.56
C SER A 125 10.40 0.48 4.60
N SER A 126 9.28 0.93 5.18
CA SER A 126 8.05 0.15 5.24
C SER A 126 7.34 0.15 3.88
N PRO A 127 7.20 -1.02 3.22
CA PRO A 127 6.49 -1.10 1.95
C PRO A 127 5.03 -0.68 2.10
N TRP A 128 4.47 0.03 1.11
CA TRP A 128 3.08 0.47 1.14
C TRP A 128 2.10 -0.70 1.29
N GLN A 129 2.38 -1.82 0.65
CA GLN A 129 1.55 -3.02 0.80
C GLN A 129 1.54 -3.52 2.25
N VAL A 130 2.69 -3.57 2.92
CA VAL A 130 2.79 -4.02 4.33
C VAL A 130 2.05 -3.04 5.25
N LEU A 131 2.21 -1.73 5.04
CA LEU A 131 1.44 -0.71 5.77
C LEU A 131 -0.07 -0.88 5.54
N ALA A 132 -0.50 -1.17 4.31
CA ALA A 132 -1.89 -1.47 4.01
C ALA A 132 -2.37 -2.75 4.71
N GLU A 133 -1.55 -3.80 4.74
CA GLU A 133 -1.90 -5.07 5.37
C GLU A 133 -2.11 -4.95 6.90
N VAL A 134 -1.37 -4.08 7.57
CA VAL A 134 -1.55 -3.80 9.01
C VAL A 134 -2.73 -2.85 9.28
N THR A 135 -2.92 -1.84 8.44
CA THR A 135 -3.93 -0.79 8.66
C THR A 135 -5.30 -1.07 8.04
N ARG A 136 -5.42 -2.10 7.21
CA ARG A 136 -6.68 -2.57 6.60
C ARG A 136 -7.15 -3.84 7.30
N GLY A 137 -8.05 -4.59 6.68
CA GLY A 137 -8.77 -5.66 7.35
C GLY A 137 -9.63 -5.15 8.50
N GLU A 138 -9.88 -6.00 9.49
CA GLU A 138 -10.80 -5.73 10.58
C GLU A 138 -10.24 -6.21 11.91
N VAL A 139 -10.39 -5.39 12.93
CA VAL A 139 -10.19 -5.78 14.33
C VAL A 139 -11.54 -6.24 14.86
N PHE A 140 -11.63 -7.51 15.25
CA PHE A 140 -12.84 -8.09 15.82
C PHE A 140 -12.95 -7.82 17.32
N HIS A 141 -11.80 -7.68 18.00
CA HIS A 141 -11.69 -7.37 19.42
C HIS A 141 -10.34 -6.72 19.70
N ASP A 142 -10.31 -5.72 20.59
CA ASP A 142 -9.06 -5.07 21.02
C ASP A 142 -9.09 -4.86 22.55
N GLY A 143 -8.63 -5.87 23.28
CA GLY A 143 -8.63 -5.90 24.75
C GLY A 143 -7.24 -5.75 25.38
N LEU A 144 -6.17 -5.64 24.57
CA LEU A 144 -4.82 -5.39 25.08
C LEU A 144 -4.57 -3.89 25.35
N PRO A 145 -3.81 -3.53 26.41
CA PRO A 145 -3.25 -2.19 26.56
C PRO A 145 -2.32 -1.86 25.39
N ASP A 146 -2.39 -0.63 24.87
CA ASP A 146 -1.66 -0.21 23.65
C ASP A 146 -1.81 -1.23 22.50
N GLY A 147 -3.05 -1.73 22.36
CA GLY A 147 -3.44 -2.80 21.45
C GLY A 147 -3.36 -2.43 19.97
N LEU A 148 -4.01 -3.26 19.15
CA LEU A 148 -3.85 -3.19 17.71
C LEU A 148 -4.41 -1.89 17.12
N GLU A 149 -5.49 -1.33 17.67
CA GLU A 149 -6.04 -0.06 17.18
C GLU A 149 -5.11 1.13 17.46
N ALA A 150 -4.37 1.12 18.57
CA ALA A 150 -3.36 2.15 18.86
C ALA A 150 -2.24 2.10 17.80
N VAL A 151 -1.77 0.91 17.46
CA VAL A 151 -0.77 0.69 16.40
C VAL A 151 -1.31 1.12 15.03
N ARG A 152 -2.56 0.77 14.70
CA ARG A 152 -3.21 1.22 13.46
C ARG A 152 -3.36 2.74 13.43
N GLY A 153 -3.54 3.40 14.57
CA GLY A 153 -3.53 4.85 14.70
C GLY A 153 -2.20 5.48 14.27
N VAL A 154 -1.07 4.93 14.75
CA VAL A 154 0.28 5.37 14.38
C VAL A 154 0.54 5.17 12.89
N LEU A 155 0.23 3.97 12.38
CA LEU A 155 0.49 3.59 10.99
C LEU A 155 -0.55 4.12 9.99
N ARG A 156 -1.61 4.78 10.48
CA ARG A 156 -2.77 5.19 9.66
C ARG A 156 -2.34 6.02 8.45
N TRP A 157 -1.39 6.92 8.65
CA TRP A 157 -0.83 7.72 7.58
C TRP A 157 0.52 8.34 7.97
N TYR A 158 1.30 8.74 6.96
CA TYR A 158 2.56 9.47 7.14
C TYR A 158 2.38 10.76 7.96
N PRO A 159 3.35 11.10 8.83
CA PRO A 159 3.53 12.46 9.32
C PRO A 159 3.59 13.46 8.17
N ARG A 160 3.13 14.70 8.41
CA ARG A 160 2.89 15.69 7.35
C ARG A 160 4.11 15.94 6.45
N ASP A 161 5.30 16.08 7.03
CA ASP A 161 6.52 16.37 6.27
C ASP A 161 7.03 15.16 5.49
N LEU A 162 6.94 13.96 6.06
CA LEU A 162 7.21 12.72 5.31
C LEU A 162 6.21 12.51 4.17
N TRP A 163 4.94 12.86 4.36
CA TRP A 163 3.94 12.79 3.29
C TRP A 163 4.29 13.73 2.13
N ARG A 164 4.70 14.98 2.43
CA ARG A 164 5.19 15.93 1.42
C ARG A 164 6.38 15.37 0.67
N TYR A 165 7.37 14.81 1.38
CA TYR A 165 8.54 14.18 0.77
C TYR A 165 8.16 13.02 -0.16
N VAL A 166 7.31 12.08 0.29
CA VAL A 166 6.88 10.93 -0.53
C VAL A 166 6.12 11.39 -1.78
N LEU A 167 5.24 12.39 -1.65
CA LEU A 167 4.55 13.00 -2.80
C LEU A 167 5.52 13.70 -3.74
N ALA A 168 6.52 14.41 -3.23
CA ALA A 168 7.52 15.10 -4.04
C ALA A 168 8.34 14.10 -4.86
N CYS A 169 8.77 13.00 -4.25
CA CYS A 169 9.44 11.91 -4.94
C CYS A 169 8.53 11.27 -6.00
N GLN A 170 7.23 11.15 -5.73
CA GLN A 170 6.27 10.61 -6.71
C GLN A 170 6.09 11.55 -7.92
N TRP A 171 6.01 12.86 -7.67
CA TRP A 171 5.97 13.87 -8.74
C TRP A 171 7.25 13.90 -9.55
N ARG A 172 8.41 13.76 -8.90
CA ARG A 172 9.71 13.69 -9.57
C ARG A 172 9.80 12.50 -10.51
N ARG A 173 9.28 11.32 -10.11
CA ARG A 173 9.21 10.14 -10.97
C ARG A 173 8.37 10.37 -12.23
N ILE A 174 7.27 11.12 -12.10
CA ILE A 174 6.48 11.56 -13.26
C ILE A 174 7.32 12.50 -14.13
N ALA A 175 7.87 13.56 -13.53
CA ALA A 175 8.65 14.60 -14.21
C ALA A 175 9.82 14.06 -15.06
N GLN A 176 10.50 13.03 -14.54
CA GLN A 176 11.63 12.38 -15.22
C GLN A 176 11.25 11.74 -16.56
N GLU A 177 10.00 11.36 -16.77
CA GLU A 177 9.56 10.61 -17.94
C GLU A 177 8.49 11.31 -18.79
N GLU A 178 7.85 12.39 -18.32
CA GLU A 178 6.73 13.04 -19.03
C GLU A 178 6.96 13.31 -20.54
N PRO A 179 8.12 13.83 -20.99
CA PRO A 179 8.33 14.09 -22.42
C PRO A 179 8.69 12.82 -23.22
N PHE A 180 9.02 11.71 -22.56
CA PHE A 180 9.60 10.53 -23.22
C PHE A 180 8.64 9.77 -24.13
N PRO A 181 7.33 9.62 -23.83
CA PRO A 181 6.39 9.03 -24.79
C PRO A 181 6.43 9.74 -26.15
N GLY A 182 6.41 11.07 -26.16
CA GLY A 182 6.52 11.84 -27.39
C GLY A 182 7.89 11.74 -28.06
N ARG A 183 8.98 11.70 -27.28
CA ARG A 183 10.34 11.52 -27.79
C ARG A 183 10.57 10.18 -28.47
N CYS A 184 10.02 9.09 -27.91
CA CYS A 184 10.03 7.78 -28.57
C CYS A 184 9.23 7.85 -29.88
N GLY A 185 8.05 8.44 -29.84
CA GLY A 185 7.18 8.59 -31.01
C GLY A 185 7.76 9.47 -32.13
N GLU A 186 8.58 10.46 -31.81
CA GLU A 186 9.26 11.34 -32.77
C GLU A 186 10.20 10.58 -33.71
N VAL A 187 10.78 9.47 -33.24
CA VAL A 187 11.65 8.57 -34.03
C VAL A 187 10.91 7.32 -34.54
N GLY A 188 9.58 7.29 -34.41
CA GLY A 188 8.75 6.15 -34.84
C GLY A 188 8.70 4.98 -33.86
N ASP A 189 9.23 5.11 -32.64
CA ASP A 189 9.22 4.08 -31.61
C ASP A 189 7.92 4.12 -30.76
N GLU A 190 6.84 3.61 -31.34
CA GLU A 190 5.56 3.52 -30.62
C GLU A 190 5.58 2.48 -29.49
N LEU A 191 6.43 1.46 -29.59
CA LEU A 191 6.57 0.45 -28.53
C LEU A 191 7.21 1.07 -27.28
N GLY A 192 8.34 1.77 -27.43
CA GLY A 192 8.98 2.49 -26.34
C GLY A 192 8.04 3.56 -25.76
N SER A 193 7.30 4.26 -26.62
CA SER A 193 6.29 5.22 -26.17
C SER A 193 5.18 4.58 -25.32
N ALA A 194 4.72 3.38 -25.69
CA ALA A 194 3.75 2.61 -24.91
C ALA A 194 4.32 2.14 -23.57
N VAL A 195 5.56 1.63 -23.55
CA VAL A 195 6.24 1.18 -22.33
C VAL A 195 6.40 2.32 -21.32
N VAL A 196 6.88 3.49 -21.79
CA VAL A 196 7.05 4.66 -20.91
C VAL A 196 5.69 5.24 -20.49
N GLY A 197 4.71 5.29 -21.40
CA GLY A 197 3.36 5.71 -21.05
C GLY A 197 2.70 4.82 -20.00
N ALA A 198 2.94 3.51 -20.04
CA ALA A 198 2.47 2.58 -19.01
C ALA A 198 3.14 2.82 -17.65
N ARG A 199 4.44 3.12 -17.62
CA ARG A 199 5.16 3.54 -16.41
C ARG A 199 4.56 4.82 -15.83
N LEU A 200 4.38 5.85 -16.64
CA LEU A 200 3.75 7.11 -16.21
C LEU A 200 2.33 6.88 -15.68
N ALA A 201 1.51 6.07 -16.36
CA ALA A 201 0.18 5.73 -15.88
C ALA A 201 0.21 5.08 -14.49
N ARG A 202 1.14 4.15 -14.25
CA ARG A 202 1.37 3.54 -12.93
C ARG A 202 1.77 4.57 -11.88
N GLU A 203 2.69 5.47 -12.19
CA GLU A 203 3.13 6.52 -11.25
C GLU A 203 1.99 7.51 -10.93
N VAL A 204 1.12 7.83 -11.89
CA VAL A 204 -0.07 8.67 -11.67
C VAL A 204 -1.10 7.95 -10.79
N MET A 205 -1.33 6.64 -10.98
CA MET A 205 -2.21 5.87 -10.11
C MET A 205 -1.70 5.83 -8.66
N ARG A 206 -0.38 5.60 -8.48
CA ARG A 206 0.28 5.65 -7.17
C ARG A 206 0.11 7.03 -6.52
N LEU A 207 0.37 8.11 -7.27
CA LEU A 207 0.17 9.48 -6.81
C LEU A 207 -1.27 9.74 -6.37
N ALA A 208 -2.26 9.33 -7.17
CA ALA A 208 -3.67 9.53 -6.85
C ALA A 208 -4.10 8.85 -5.54
N LEU A 209 -3.56 7.65 -5.26
CA LEU A 209 -3.79 6.93 -4.00
C LEU A 209 -3.13 7.65 -2.82
N LEU A 210 -1.86 8.05 -2.97
CA LEU A 210 -1.11 8.78 -1.94
C LEU A 210 -1.75 10.14 -1.59
N LEU A 211 -2.26 10.87 -2.57
CA LEU A 211 -3.00 12.13 -2.37
C LEU A 211 -4.28 11.92 -1.56
N ARG A 212 -4.88 10.72 -1.62
CA ARG A 212 -6.12 10.38 -0.90
C ARG A 212 -5.87 9.57 0.36
N ARG A 213 -4.64 9.62 0.89
CA ARG A 213 -4.22 8.90 2.10
C ARG A 213 -4.50 7.40 2.03
N ARG A 214 -4.20 6.79 0.88
CA ARG A 214 -4.33 5.36 0.66
C ARG A 214 -2.99 4.80 0.21
N TYR A 215 -2.48 3.83 0.96
CA TYR A 215 -1.27 3.11 0.56
C TYR A 215 -1.53 2.36 -0.77
N PRO A 216 -0.69 2.57 -1.81
CA PRO A 216 -0.79 1.79 -3.03
C PRO A 216 -0.59 0.30 -2.77
N PRO A 217 -1.49 -0.58 -3.23
CA PRO A 217 -1.34 -2.01 -3.06
C PRO A 217 -0.44 -2.61 -4.15
N TYR A 218 -0.25 -3.93 -4.10
CA TYR A 218 0.37 -4.69 -5.17
C TYR A 218 -0.16 -4.36 -6.57
N ALA A 219 0.73 -4.51 -7.57
CA ALA A 219 0.49 -4.12 -8.95
C ALA A 219 -0.84 -4.64 -9.52
N LYS A 220 -1.21 -5.91 -9.24
CA LYS A 220 -2.46 -6.51 -9.75
C LYS A 220 -3.73 -5.82 -9.23
N TRP A 221 -3.65 -5.14 -8.09
CA TRP A 221 -4.78 -4.44 -7.45
C TRP A 221 -4.74 -2.93 -7.65
N LEU A 222 -3.69 -2.38 -8.28
CA LEU A 222 -3.52 -0.93 -8.41
C LEU A 222 -4.71 -0.27 -9.14
N GLY A 223 -5.12 -0.84 -10.28
CA GLY A 223 -6.30 -0.38 -11.03
C GLY A 223 -7.60 -0.52 -10.23
N SER A 224 -7.79 -1.65 -9.55
CA SER A 224 -8.97 -1.88 -8.69
C SER A 224 -9.02 -0.90 -7.51
N ALA A 225 -7.87 -0.58 -6.92
CA ALA A 225 -7.77 0.39 -5.84
C ALA A 225 -8.12 1.80 -6.32
N LEU A 226 -7.63 2.21 -7.49
CA LEU A 226 -8.00 3.47 -8.13
C LEU A 226 -9.50 3.55 -8.39
N ALA A 227 -10.07 2.52 -9.03
CA ALA A 227 -11.49 2.49 -9.40
C ALA A 227 -12.43 2.57 -8.19
N ARG A 228 -12.00 2.06 -7.02
CA ARG A 228 -12.77 2.13 -5.77
C ARG A 228 -12.66 3.47 -5.03
N MET A 229 -11.87 4.43 -5.50
CA MET A 229 -11.80 5.73 -4.85
C MET A 229 -12.92 6.66 -5.35
N PRO A 230 -13.64 7.37 -4.47
CA PRO A 230 -14.63 8.36 -4.88
C PRO A 230 -14.04 9.39 -5.87
N GLY A 231 -14.77 9.68 -6.95
CA GLY A 231 -14.34 10.64 -7.98
C GLY A 231 -13.04 10.24 -8.71
N SER A 232 -12.84 8.95 -8.99
CA SER A 232 -11.71 8.47 -9.81
C SER A 232 -12.08 8.12 -11.25
N VAL A 233 -13.35 8.16 -11.62
CA VAL A 233 -13.86 7.70 -12.92
C VAL A 233 -13.13 8.39 -14.06
N GLU A 234 -13.11 9.71 -14.08
CA GLU A 234 -12.52 10.47 -15.20
C GLU A 234 -10.99 10.38 -15.22
N LEU A 235 -10.36 10.16 -14.07
CA LEU A 235 -8.92 9.85 -14.00
C LEU A 235 -8.66 8.45 -14.61
N GLY A 236 -9.48 7.46 -14.26
CA GLY A 236 -9.44 6.12 -14.83
C GLY A 236 -9.65 6.11 -16.34
N GLU A 237 -10.61 6.87 -16.85
CA GLU A 237 -10.86 7.04 -18.30
C GLU A 237 -9.66 7.68 -19.02
N SER A 238 -9.05 8.71 -18.42
CA SER A 238 -7.88 9.39 -18.98
C SER A 238 -6.69 8.43 -19.09
N LEU A 239 -6.44 7.66 -18.03
CA LEU A 239 -5.38 6.64 -17.99
C LEU A 239 -5.67 5.45 -18.92
N GLY A 240 -6.93 5.00 -18.98
CA GLY A 240 -7.36 3.95 -19.90
C GLY A 240 -7.17 4.34 -21.37
N ARG A 241 -7.49 5.59 -21.72
CA ARG A 241 -7.22 6.15 -23.06
C ARG A 241 -5.73 6.15 -23.37
N ALA A 242 -4.89 6.59 -22.43
CA ALA A 242 -3.45 6.59 -22.62
C ALA A 242 -2.88 5.18 -22.85
N LEU A 243 -3.35 4.19 -22.09
CA LEU A 243 -2.89 2.80 -22.19
C LEU A 243 -3.39 2.10 -23.46
N ALA A 244 -4.57 2.44 -23.96
CA ALA A 244 -5.14 1.88 -25.18
C ALA A 244 -4.63 2.55 -26.48
N ALA A 245 -3.94 3.69 -26.37
CA ALA A 245 -3.49 4.49 -27.50
C ALA A 245 -2.46 3.76 -28.38
N ARG A 246 -2.64 3.86 -29.70
CA ARG A 246 -1.72 3.29 -30.71
C ARG A 246 -0.68 4.29 -31.19
N SER A 247 -0.91 5.57 -30.95
CA SER A 247 0.05 6.63 -31.26
C SER A 247 0.45 7.40 -30.00
N TRP A 248 1.66 7.94 -30.00
CA TRP A 248 2.15 8.77 -28.90
C TRP A 248 1.32 10.03 -28.68
N ARG A 249 0.70 10.58 -29.73
CA ARG A 249 -0.16 11.78 -29.64
C ARG A 249 -1.45 11.49 -28.89
N GLU A 250 -2.12 10.38 -29.19
CA GLU A 250 -3.31 9.96 -28.44
C GLU A 250 -2.97 9.64 -26.98
N ARG A 251 -1.80 9.03 -26.76
CA ARG A 251 -1.28 8.72 -25.42
C ARG A 251 -1.02 9.98 -24.61
N GLU A 252 -0.39 10.99 -25.22
CA GLU A 252 -0.13 12.30 -24.62
C GLU A 252 -1.43 13.00 -24.18
N VAL A 253 -2.50 12.93 -24.98
CA VAL A 253 -3.80 13.50 -24.61
C VAL A 253 -4.35 12.85 -23.34
N GLY A 254 -4.30 11.52 -23.24
CA GLY A 254 -4.75 10.79 -22.05
C GLY A 254 -3.90 11.09 -20.81
N LEU A 255 -2.58 11.09 -20.96
CA LEU A 255 -1.64 11.40 -19.87
C LEU A 255 -1.80 12.86 -19.39
N SER A 256 -1.87 13.82 -20.30
CA SER A 256 -2.05 15.24 -20.00
C SER A 256 -3.33 15.51 -19.19
N ALA A 257 -4.43 14.86 -19.59
CA ALA A 257 -5.69 14.94 -18.84
C ALA A 257 -5.57 14.33 -17.44
N ALA A 258 -4.85 13.21 -17.31
CA ALA A 258 -4.61 12.58 -16.02
C ALA A 258 -3.74 13.46 -15.11
N TYR A 259 -2.67 14.08 -15.65
CA TYR A 259 -1.79 14.96 -14.89
C TYR A 259 -2.53 16.17 -14.31
N GLY A 260 -3.32 16.87 -15.12
CA GLY A 260 -4.10 18.02 -14.65
C GLY A 260 -5.06 17.66 -13.49
N ARG A 261 -5.64 16.45 -13.52
CA ARG A 261 -6.54 15.97 -12.45
C ARG A 261 -5.81 15.70 -11.14
N VAL A 262 -4.65 15.04 -11.18
CA VAL A 262 -3.87 14.80 -9.96
C VAL A 262 -3.20 16.07 -9.44
N ALA A 263 -2.80 17.00 -10.32
CA ALA A 263 -2.34 18.35 -9.94
C ALA A 263 -3.43 19.14 -9.20
N ALA A 264 -4.66 19.17 -9.74
CA ALA A 264 -5.80 19.81 -9.07
C ALA A 264 -6.14 19.15 -7.73
N THR A 265 -5.98 17.83 -7.63
CA THR A 265 -6.16 17.11 -6.37
C THR A 265 -5.11 17.50 -5.33
N GLN A 266 -3.84 17.65 -5.75
CA GLN A 266 -2.79 18.13 -4.86
C GLN A 266 -3.05 19.55 -4.35
N ASN A 267 -3.41 20.50 -5.22
CA ASN A 267 -3.72 21.87 -4.80
C ASN A 267 -4.79 21.90 -3.70
N ARG A 268 -5.86 21.10 -3.86
CA ARG A 268 -6.95 21.00 -2.86
C ARG A 268 -6.51 20.46 -1.50
N LEU A 269 -5.38 19.74 -1.39
CA LEU A 269 -4.90 19.25 -0.11
C LEU A 269 -4.22 20.32 0.75
N GLY A 270 -3.83 21.46 0.16
CA GLY A 270 -3.13 22.53 0.89
C GLY A 270 -1.84 22.06 1.56
N LEU A 271 -1.10 21.15 0.90
CA LEU A 271 0.20 20.67 1.40
C LEU A 271 1.36 21.59 1.04
N ALA A 272 1.20 22.37 -0.03
CA ALA A 272 2.13 23.36 -0.56
C ALA A 272 1.33 24.52 -1.19
N GLU A 273 2.02 25.51 -1.74
CA GLU A 273 1.40 26.57 -2.54
C GLU A 273 0.60 26.02 -3.73
N GLU A 274 -0.41 26.76 -4.16
CA GLU A 274 -1.22 26.41 -5.32
C GLU A 274 -0.46 26.69 -6.62
N LEU A 275 -0.42 25.69 -7.53
CA LEU A 275 0.27 25.81 -8.81
C LEU A 275 -0.68 25.65 -10.00
N ASP A 276 -0.34 26.27 -11.13
CA ASP A 276 -1.07 26.07 -12.39
C ASP A 276 -1.08 24.59 -12.81
N VAL A 277 -2.29 24.05 -12.98
CA VAL A 277 -2.60 22.64 -13.28
C VAL A 277 -2.68 22.34 -14.79
N ARG A 278 -2.42 23.34 -15.64
CA ARG A 278 -2.40 23.13 -17.10
C ARG A 278 -1.05 22.58 -17.55
N VAL A 279 -1.12 21.63 -18.48
CA VAL A 279 0.06 21.14 -19.21
C VAL A 279 0.63 22.23 -20.11
N ARG A 280 1.91 22.09 -20.44
CA ARG A 280 2.70 23.03 -21.23
C ARG A 280 3.75 22.29 -22.05
N ALA A 281 4.29 22.97 -23.06
CA ALA A 281 5.44 22.48 -23.81
C ALA A 281 6.65 22.21 -22.89
N PHE A 282 7.36 21.12 -23.15
CA PHE A 282 8.61 20.80 -22.48
C PHE A 282 9.75 21.67 -23.05
N HIS A 283 9.98 22.83 -22.43
CA HIS A 283 10.86 23.88 -22.98
C HIS A 283 10.43 24.23 -24.41
N ASP A 284 11.36 24.21 -25.37
CA ASP A 284 11.08 24.51 -26.78
C ASP A 284 10.56 23.30 -27.56
N ARG A 285 10.29 22.17 -26.90
CA ARG A 285 9.82 20.93 -27.54
C ARG A 285 8.30 20.79 -27.48
N PRO A 286 7.67 20.18 -28.49
CA PRO A 286 6.21 20.14 -28.61
C PRO A 286 5.51 19.16 -27.64
N PHE A 287 6.24 18.49 -26.75
CA PHE A 287 5.70 17.48 -25.83
C PHE A 287 5.02 18.14 -24.63
N GLN A 288 3.80 17.70 -24.31
CA GLN A 288 3.01 18.27 -23.22
C GLN A 288 3.36 17.62 -21.87
N VAL A 289 3.76 18.45 -20.91
CA VAL A 289 4.12 18.05 -19.56
C VAL A 289 3.37 18.89 -18.53
N ILE A 290 3.09 18.34 -17.35
CA ILE A 290 2.60 19.13 -16.21
C ILE A 290 3.75 19.88 -15.53
N GLY A 291 4.98 19.40 -15.73
CA GLY A 291 6.17 19.87 -15.05
C GLY A 291 6.15 19.41 -13.60
N GLY A 292 6.12 18.09 -13.39
CA GLY A 292 6.01 17.48 -12.05
C GLY A 292 7.04 18.00 -11.04
N ASP A 293 8.24 18.38 -11.49
CA ASP A 293 9.28 18.98 -10.64
C ASP A 293 8.84 20.28 -9.95
N ARG A 294 7.87 21.02 -10.52
CA ARG A 294 7.29 22.22 -9.88
C ARG A 294 6.50 21.83 -8.64
N PHE A 295 5.71 20.77 -8.72
CA PHE A 295 4.95 20.23 -7.60
C PHE A 295 5.88 19.59 -6.57
N ALA A 296 6.92 18.89 -7.02
CA ALA A 296 7.94 18.33 -6.12
C ALA A 296 8.65 19.43 -5.33
N ARG A 297 9.08 20.51 -5.99
CA ARG A 297 9.74 21.65 -5.34
C ARG A 297 8.85 22.33 -4.31
N ALA A 298 7.61 22.68 -4.68
CA ALA A 298 6.68 23.34 -3.78
C ALA A 298 6.38 22.51 -2.51
N LEU A 299 6.28 21.18 -2.66
CA LEU A 299 6.12 20.27 -1.52
C LEU A 299 7.34 20.27 -0.59
N LEU A 300 8.55 20.28 -1.14
CA LEU A 300 9.79 20.25 -0.37
C LEU A 300 10.09 21.58 0.32
N GLU A 301 9.78 22.71 -0.33
CA GLU A 301 9.86 24.03 0.30
C GLU A 301 8.92 24.15 1.50
N ALA A 302 7.80 23.42 1.49
CA ALA A 302 6.86 23.37 2.60
C ALA A 302 7.26 22.39 3.73
N VAL A 303 8.35 21.62 3.59
CA VAL A 303 8.87 20.73 4.64
C VAL A 303 9.58 21.55 5.70
N SER A 304 9.15 21.40 6.96
CA SER A 304 9.71 22.10 8.12
C SER A 304 10.77 21.29 8.87
N ASP A 305 10.61 19.96 8.91
CA ASP A 305 11.53 19.05 9.59
C ASP A 305 12.91 19.05 8.88
N PRO A 306 14.00 19.41 9.58
CA PRO A 306 15.33 19.50 8.98
C PRO A 306 15.87 18.12 8.54
N VAL A 307 15.49 17.04 9.22
CA VAL A 307 15.89 15.68 8.84
C VAL A 307 15.23 15.32 7.52
N VAL A 308 13.91 15.56 7.39
CA VAL A 308 13.18 15.28 6.15
C VAL A 308 13.66 16.18 5.00
N ARG A 309 13.96 17.45 5.27
CA ARG A 309 14.49 18.40 4.27
C ARG A 309 15.87 17.97 3.75
N GLY A 310 16.68 17.31 4.58
CA GLY A 310 18.01 16.80 4.22
C GLY A 310 17.99 15.50 3.41
N LEU A 311 16.84 14.83 3.25
CA LEU A 311 16.78 13.56 2.53
C LEU A 311 17.03 13.74 1.02
N PRO A 312 17.76 12.82 0.37
CA PRO A 312 17.85 12.82 -1.09
C PRO A 312 16.49 12.46 -1.70
N LEU A 313 16.14 13.04 -2.84
CA LEU A 313 14.84 12.82 -3.49
C LEU A 313 14.78 11.49 -4.27
N VAL A 314 14.91 10.39 -3.53
CA VAL A 314 14.82 9.00 -4.01
C VAL A 314 13.49 8.34 -3.63
N GLY A 315 12.85 8.80 -2.55
CA GLY A 315 11.56 8.30 -2.08
C GLY A 315 11.63 7.23 -0.99
N CYS A 316 10.51 6.52 -0.80
CA CYS A 316 10.44 5.30 0.02
C CYS A 316 10.85 4.07 -0.78
N VAL A 317 10.90 2.90 -0.13
CA VAL A 317 11.32 1.63 -0.75
C VAL A 317 10.51 1.27 -2.00
N ASP A 318 9.19 1.50 -2.04
CA ASP A 318 8.33 1.27 -3.23
C ASP A 318 8.63 2.24 -4.39
N GLN A 319 9.30 3.35 -4.11
CA GLN A 319 9.76 4.32 -5.11
C GLN A 319 11.19 4.04 -5.57
N VAL A 320 11.92 3.15 -4.89
CA VAL A 320 13.29 2.73 -5.24
C VAL A 320 13.30 1.35 -5.92
N ALA A 321 12.47 0.42 -5.48
CA ALA A 321 12.46 -0.96 -5.96
C ALA A 321 11.04 -1.46 -6.27
N ASP A 322 10.90 -2.22 -7.36
CA ASP A 322 9.68 -3.00 -7.67
C ASP A 322 9.88 -4.53 -7.40
N SER A 323 11.03 -4.92 -6.82
CA SER A 323 11.38 -6.33 -6.58
C SER A 323 10.62 -6.90 -5.39
N VAL A 324 9.84 -7.96 -5.62
CA VAL A 324 9.14 -8.69 -4.55
C VAL A 324 10.12 -9.24 -3.50
N GLU A 325 11.29 -9.73 -3.95
CA GLU A 325 12.34 -10.25 -3.06
C GLU A 325 12.91 -9.19 -2.11
N VAL A 326 12.80 -7.91 -2.48
CA VAL A 326 13.19 -6.79 -1.61
C VAL A 326 12.00 -6.37 -0.75
N LEU A 327 10.85 -6.10 -1.38
CA LEU A 327 9.68 -5.53 -0.70
C LEU A 327 9.02 -6.50 0.28
N MET A 328 9.22 -7.81 0.14
CA MET A 328 8.66 -8.82 1.05
C MET A 328 9.61 -9.27 2.16
N SER A 329 10.79 -8.64 2.25
CA SER A 329 11.74 -8.89 3.31
C SER A 329 12.02 -7.58 4.04
N PRO A 330 11.52 -7.40 5.27
CA PRO A 330 11.69 -6.14 6.01
C PRO A 330 13.16 -5.73 6.15
N SER A 331 14.06 -6.69 6.37
CA SER A 331 15.50 -6.43 6.46
C SER A 331 16.10 -5.95 5.13
N ARG A 332 15.71 -6.54 3.99
CA ARG A 332 16.17 -6.09 2.67
C ARG A 332 15.57 -4.74 2.30
N ALA A 333 14.28 -4.54 2.53
CA ALA A 333 13.59 -3.27 2.31
C ALA A 333 14.26 -2.13 3.10
N ARG A 334 14.57 -2.38 4.37
CA ARG A 334 15.29 -1.46 5.24
C ARG A 334 16.69 -1.16 4.74
N ALA A 335 17.48 -2.18 4.38
CA ALA A 335 18.83 -1.99 3.87
C ALA A 335 18.84 -1.16 2.57
N VAL A 336 17.91 -1.42 1.65
CA VAL A 336 17.77 -0.66 0.40
C VAL A 336 17.37 0.78 0.67
N ALA A 337 16.38 1.02 1.54
CA ALA A 337 15.95 2.37 1.89
C ALA A 337 17.09 3.15 2.59
N ALA A 338 17.78 2.53 3.55
CA ALA A 338 18.91 3.14 4.25
C ALA A 338 20.02 3.57 3.29
N ALA A 339 20.43 2.66 2.39
CA ALA A 339 21.44 2.94 1.38
C ALA A 339 21.01 4.06 0.42
N ALA A 340 19.76 4.05 -0.07
CA ALA A 340 19.26 5.07 -0.98
C ALA A 340 19.12 6.45 -0.31
N LEU A 341 18.76 6.49 0.97
CA LEU A 341 18.54 7.71 1.74
C LEU A 341 19.82 8.26 2.38
N GLY A 342 20.91 7.48 2.41
CA GLY A 342 22.12 7.84 3.16
C GLY A 342 21.90 7.85 4.68
N LEU A 343 20.94 7.05 5.16
CA LEU A 343 20.64 6.89 6.58
C LEU A 343 21.32 5.61 7.11
N VAL A 344 21.63 5.56 8.40
CA VAL A 344 22.16 4.36 9.04
C VAL A 344 21.04 3.34 9.21
N ALA A 345 21.26 2.11 8.73
CA ALA A 345 20.29 1.01 8.79
C ALA A 345 20.04 0.51 10.21
#